data_AF-A0A2R6RCB9-F1
#
_entry.id   AF-A0A2R6RCB9-F1
#
_cell.length_a   1.000
_cell.length_b   1.000
_cell.length_c   1.000
_cell.angle_alpha   90.00
_cell.angle_beta   90.00
_cell.angle_gamma   90.00
#
_symmetry.space_group_name_H-M   'P 1'
#
loop_
_entity.id
_entity.type
_entity.pdbx_description
1 polymer ?
#
loop_
_entity_poly.entity_id
_entity_poly.type
_entity_poly.pdbx_seq_one_letter_code
_entity_poly.pdbx_strand_id
1 'polypeptide(L)'
;MDIRGLTGLPETPQMLPPPPGSFLDREELIQHVGEFALSQGYVVTIKQSRKDRDVILGCDRGGVYRNKRKPIEESSAEQSRRKKTGSR
;
A
#
# COMPACT_ATOMS: atom_id res chain seq x y z
N MET A 1 37.85 32.43 -1.62
CA MET A 1 37.14 33.00 -0.45
C MET A 1 35.83 32.24 -0.32
N ASP A 2 35.88 31.19 0.46
CA ASP A 2 34.79 30.29 0.81
C ASP A 2 33.67 31.01 1.55
N ILE A 3 32.42 30.61 1.30
CA ILE A 3 31.36 30.73 2.30
C ILE A 3 30.87 29.31 2.59
N ARG A 4 31.43 28.74 3.65
CA ARG A 4 30.95 27.54 4.31
C ARG A 4 29.73 27.88 5.17
N GLY A 5 28.71 27.04 5.13
CA GLY A 5 27.97 26.62 6.32
C GLY A 5 26.61 27.29 6.57
N LEU A 6 25.54 26.56 6.27
CA LEU A 6 24.32 26.55 7.09
C LEU A 6 23.86 25.10 7.23
N THR A 7 24.37 24.47 8.28
CA THR A 7 24.06 23.14 8.77
C THR A 7 22.73 23.13 9.51
N GLY A 8 21.90 22.11 9.27
CA GLY A 8 20.97 21.61 10.29
C GLY A 8 19.46 21.75 9.99
N LEU A 9 18.99 21.23 8.85
CA LEU A 9 17.70 20.54 8.90
C LEU A 9 17.98 19.14 9.44
N PRO A 10 17.15 18.56 10.32
CA PRO A 10 17.27 17.13 10.61
C PRO A 10 17.23 16.44 9.25
N GLU A 11 18.30 15.75 8.88
CA GLU A 11 18.35 14.94 7.66
C GLU A 11 17.39 13.77 7.87
N THR A 12 16.08 14.04 7.81
CA THR A 12 15.10 12.98 7.59
C THR A 12 15.54 12.36 6.28
N PRO A 13 15.90 11.06 6.26
CA PRO A 13 16.32 10.40 5.03
C PRO A 13 15.21 10.63 4.00
N GLN A 14 15.48 11.47 3.01
CA GLN A 14 14.48 11.84 2.02
C GLN A 14 14.28 10.61 1.15
N MET A 15 13.17 9.89 1.37
CA MET A 15 12.89 8.65 0.68
C MET A 15 12.72 8.93 -0.81
N LEU A 16 13.42 8.15 -1.63
CA LEU A 16 13.26 8.24 -3.08
C LEU A 16 11.89 7.69 -3.48
N PRO A 17 11.23 8.25 -4.50
CA PRO A 17 10.04 7.63 -5.07
C PRO A 17 10.43 6.41 -5.91
N PRO A 18 9.56 5.39 -6.02
CA PRO A 18 9.76 4.30 -6.95
C PRO A 18 9.82 4.84 -8.39
N PRO A 19 10.67 4.28 -9.28
CA PRO A 19 10.73 4.70 -10.66
C PRO A 19 9.37 4.59 -11.36
N PRO A 20 8.97 5.59 -12.16
CA PRO A 20 7.73 5.52 -12.92
C PRO A 20 7.81 4.38 -13.94
N GLY A 21 6.70 3.67 -14.11
CA GLY A 21 6.60 2.54 -15.03
C GLY A 21 5.17 2.37 -15.56
N SER A 22 5.04 1.67 -16.68
CA SER A 22 3.76 1.16 -17.16
C SER A 22 3.72 -0.33 -16.85
N PHE A 23 2.63 -0.78 -16.24
CA PHE A 23 2.46 -2.15 -15.77
C PHE A 23 1.27 -2.78 -16.51
N LEU A 24 1.42 -4.04 -16.91
CA LEU A 24 0.40 -4.80 -17.63
C LEU A 24 -0.77 -5.15 -16.73
N ASP A 25 -0.46 -5.50 -15.48
CA ASP A 25 -1.44 -5.84 -14.48
C ASP A 25 -1.16 -5.19 -13.12
N ARG A 26 -2.12 -5.37 -12.22
CA ARG A 26 -2.06 -4.84 -10.87
C ARG A 26 -0.95 -5.49 -10.06
N GLU A 27 -0.72 -6.77 -10.28
CA GLU A 27 0.22 -7.59 -9.52
C GLU A 27 1.67 -7.16 -9.82
N GLU A 28 1.98 -6.85 -11.07
CA GLU A 28 3.26 -6.30 -11.53
C GLU A 28 3.55 -4.93 -10.90
N LEU A 29 2.56 -4.02 -10.88
CA LEU A 29 2.68 -2.73 -10.19
C LEU A 29 3.01 -2.92 -8.69
N ILE A 30 2.31 -3.84 -8.03
CA ILE A 30 2.52 -4.12 -6.59
C ILE A 30 3.93 -4.68 -6.36
N GLN A 31 4.38 -5.60 -7.20
CA GLN A 31 5.70 -6.21 -7.09
C GLN A 31 6.81 -5.17 -7.27
N HIS A 32 6.75 -4.35 -8.32
CA HIS A 32 7.75 -3.31 -8.62
C HIS A 32 7.90 -2.31 -7.46
N VAL A 33 6.78 -1.77 -6.97
CA VAL A 33 6.80 -0.81 -5.85
C VAL A 33 7.22 -1.50 -4.54
N GLY A 34 6.84 -2.76 -4.35
CA GLY A 34 7.23 -3.57 -3.19
C GLY A 34 8.73 -3.81 -3.11
N GLU A 35 9.36 -4.23 -4.21
CA GLU A 35 10.81 -4.44 -4.28
C GLU A 35 11.58 -3.15 -4.02
N PHE A 36 11.12 -2.04 -4.63
CA PHE A 36 11.71 -0.74 -4.37
C PHE A 36 11.59 -0.34 -2.89
N ALA A 37 10.41 -0.51 -2.28
CA ALA A 37 10.21 -0.22 -0.87
C ALA A 37 11.16 -1.02 0.04
N LEU A 38 11.31 -2.33 -0.25
CA LEU A 38 12.22 -3.20 0.47
C LEU A 38 13.68 -2.73 0.35
N SER A 39 14.10 -2.28 -0.84
CA SER A 39 15.45 -1.75 -1.08
C SER A 39 15.76 -0.49 -0.25
N GLN A 40 14.71 0.27 0.10
CA GLN A 40 14.79 1.49 0.91
C GLN A 40 14.53 1.23 2.41
N GLY A 41 14.26 -0.02 2.80
CA GLY A 41 14.07 -0.42 4.19
C GLY A 41 12.66 -0.24 4.75
N TYR A 42 11.63 -0.21 3.90
CA TYR A 42 10.23 -0.14 4.34
C TYR A 42 9.32 -1.12 3.59
N VAL A 43 8.11 -1.31 4.11
CA VAL A 43 7.09 -2.17 3.50
C VAL A 43 5.87 -1.34 3.13
N VAL A 44 5.26 -1.64 1.99
CA VAL A 44 4.00 -1.05 1.53
C VAL A 44 2.87 -2.06 1.57
N THR A 45 1.67 -1.58 1.80
CA THR A 45 0.43 -2.36 1.79
C THR A 45 -0.63 -1.66 0.94
N ILE A 46 -1.64 -2.41 0.52
CA ILE A 46 -2.78 -1.86 -0.21
C ILE A 46 -3.65 -1.07 0.76
N LYS A 47 -3.66 0.25 0.61
CA LYS A 47 -4.51 1.15 1.38
C LYS A 47 -5.93 1.21 0.82
N GLN A 48 -6.06 1.22 -0.50
CA GLN A 48 -7.34 1.18 -1.21
C GLN A 48 -7.14 0.50 -2.56
N SER A 49 -8.15 -0.24 -3.02
CA SER A 49 -8.18 -0.79 -4.37
C SER A 49 -9.58 -0.59 -4.93
N ARG A 50 -9.65 -0.07 -6.16
CA ARG A 50 -10.85 -0.07 -6.97
C ARG A 50 -10.60 -0.98 -8.15
N LYS A 51 -11.45 -1.99 -8.29
CA LYS A 51 -11.36 -2.95 -9.39
C LYS A 51 -11.36 -2.21 -10.73
N ASP A 52 -10.47 -2.62 -11.63
CA ASP A 52 -10.33 -2.12 -12.99
C ASP A 52 -10.05 -0.60 -13.09
N ARG A 53 -9.55 0.03 -12.01
CA ARG A 53 -9.25 1.48 -11.97
C ARG A 53 -7.91 1.80 -11.34
N ASP A 54 -7.81 1.66 -10.02
CA ASP A 54 -6.64 2.14 -9.27
C ASP A 54 -6.33 1.26 -8.05
N VAL A 55 -5.05 1.28 -7.66
CA VAL A 55 -4.57 0.74 -6.40
C VAL A 55 -3.76 1.83 -5.73
N ILE A 56 -4.12 2.12 -4.48
CA ILE A 56 -3.40 3.08 -3.64
C ILE A 56 -2.57 2.27 -2.65
N LEU A 57 -1.25 2.38 -2.77
CA LEU A 57 -0.29 1.80 -1.85
C LEU A 57 0.06 2.81 -0.75
N GLY A 58 0.42 2.32 0.44
CA GLY A 58 0.91 3.14 1.54
C GLY A 58 1.76 2.33 2.51
N CYS A 59 2.49 2.98 3.40
CA CYS A 59 3.36 2.30 4.36
C CYS A 59 2.56 1.33 5.26
N ASP A 60 3.20 0.20 5.57
CA ASP A 60 2.67 -0.72 6.56
C ASP A 60 2.56 -0.06 7.95
N ARG A 61 1.67 -0.60 8.80
CA ARG A 61 1.40 -0.08 10.15
C ARG A 61 1.99 -0.94 11.26
N GLY A 62 2.96 -1.80 10.95
CA GLY A 62 3.64 -2.65 11.94
C GLY A 62 2.69 -3.62 12.63
N GLY A 63 1.68 -4.14 11.90
CA GLY A 63 0.71 -5.09 12.47
C GLY A 63 -0.46 -4.49 13.24
N VAL A 64 -0.53 -3.15 13.42
CA VAL A 64 -1.69 -2.49 14.06
C VAL A 64 -2.81 -2.29 13.03
N TYR A 65 -3.60 -3.34 12.81
CA TYR A 65 -4.75 -3.29 11.94
C TYR A 65 -6.00 -2.83 12.71
N ARG A 66 -6.52 -1.65 12.36
CA ARG A 66 -7.87 -1.24 12.80
C ARG A 66 -8.89 -2.18 12.16
N ASN A 67 -9.46 -3.05 12.98
CA ASN A 67 -10.52 -3.96 12.55
C ASN A 67 -11.76 -3.12 12.21
N LYS A 68 -11.98 -2.85 10.92
CA LYS A 68 -13.17 -2.13 10.41
C LYS A 68 -14.33 -3.07 10.10
N ARG A 69 -14.19 -4.36 10.42
CA ARG A 69 -15.31 -5.29 10.32
C ARG A 69 -16.36 -4.82 11.32
N LYS A 70 -17.53 -4.44 10.81
CA LYS A 70 -18.76 -4.39 11.61
C LYS A 70 -18.84 -5.71 12.41
N PRO A 71 -19.35 -5.74 13.65
CA PRO A 71 -19.61 -7.00 14.33
C PRO A 71 -20.50 -7.82 13.39
N ILE A 72 -19.88 -8.84 12.78
CA ILE A 72 -20.62 -9.92 12.15
C ILE A 72 -21.16 -10.64 13.37
N GLU A 73 -22.49 -10.58 13.55
CA GLU A 73 -23.19 -11.46 14.47
C GLU A 73 -22.59 -12.85 14.31
N GLU A 74 -22.01 -13.31 15.41
CA GLU A 74 -21.42 -14.62 15.58
C GLU A 74 -22.56 -15.64 15.50
N SER A 75 -22.98 -15.95 14.28
CA SER A 75 -23.78 -17.15 14.02
C SER A 75 -23.19 -17.88 12.82
N SER A 76 -22.62 -19.02 13.16
CA SER A 76 -22.60 -20.20 12.30
C SER A 76 -21.58 -20.16 11.16
N ALA A 77 -20.48 -20.83 11.46
CA ALA A 77 -19.67 -21.60 10.53
C ALA A 77 -20.38 -22.00 9.22
N GLU A 78 -19.59 -21.98 8.15
CA GLU A 78 -19.76 -22.84 6.99
C GLU A 78 -21.04 -22.63 6.18
N GLN A 79 -20.98 -21.77 5.14
CA GLN A 79 -21.56 -22.11 3.83
C GLN A 79 -21.26 -21.05 2.76
N SER A 80 -20.46 -21.48 1.79
CA SER A 80 -20.69 -21.27 0.36
C SER A 80 -20.57 -19.85 -0.19
N ARG A 81 -19.47 -19.65 -0.93
CA ARG A 81 -19.30 -18.68 -2.02
C ARG A 81 -20.62 -18.50 -2.80
N ARG A 82 -21.33 -17.40 -2.58
CA ARG A 82 -22.45 -16.98 -3.44
C ARG A 82 -22.08 -15.68 -4.17
N LYS A 83 -21.73 -15.83 -5.45
CA LYS A 83 -21.72 -14.74 -6.45
C LYS A 83 -23.11 -14.09 -6.44
N LYS A 84 -23.19 -12.80 -6.07
CA LYS A 84 -24.40 -12.00 -6.34
C LYS A 84 -24.22 -11.33 -7.71
N THR A 85 -24.96 -11.82 -8.70
CA THR A 85 -25.25 -11.15 -9.96
C THR A 85 -26.17 -9.96 -9.67
N GLY A 86 -25.74 -8.76 -10.06
CA GLY A 86 -26.58 -7.56 -10.02
C GLY A 86 -27.53 -7.55 -11.22
N SER A 87 -28.83 -7.48 -10.93
CA SER A 87 -29.90 -7.24 -11.90
C SER A 87 -30.00 -5.74 -12.22
N ARG A 88 -30.55 -5.45 -13.42
CA ARG A 88 -30.69 -4.17 -14.14
C ARG A 88 -30.75 -2.89 -13.32
#